data_AF-A0A0C3PKQ9-F1
#
_entry.id   AF-A0A0C3PKQ9-F1
#
_cell.length_a   1.000
_cell.length_b   1.000
_cell.length_c   1.000
_cell.angle_alpha   90.00
_cell.angle_beta   90.00
_cell.angle_gamma   90.00
#
_symmetry.space_group_name_H-M   'P 1'
#
loop_
_entity.id
_entity.type
_entity.pdbx_description
1 polymer ?
#
loop_
_entity_poly.entity_id
_entity_poly.type
_entity_poly.pdbx_seq_one_letter_code
_entity_poly.pdbx_strand_id
1 'polypeptide(L)'
;MCLWHHPLLYCDLVIFVGQLQCTLLNVHAILDFIKILHPLLLNPPSCPMCINLIWMRCFTKDTQVCKSLYFVGVPVWLYHREAFIPPTMNIVQLVQLTYTDHIVKAMYTENGVAKPF
;
A
#
# COMPACT_ATOMS: atom_id res chain seq x y z
N MET A 1 28.17 -12.80 -37.43
CA MET A 1 26.83 -12.79 -36.82
C MET A 1 27.02 -12.67 -35.31
N CYS A 2 27.14 -11.43 -34.80
CA CYS A 2 27.39 -11.17 -33.38
C CYS A 2 26.05 -10.96 -32.67
N LEU A 3 25.62 -11.93 -31.87
CA LEU A 3 24.62 -11.73 -30.83
C LEU A 3 25.24 -10.82 -29.77
N TRP A 4 25.08 -9.51 -29.94
CA TRP A 4 25.27 -8.56 -28.86
C TRP A 4 24.27 -8.91 -27.76
N HIS A 5 24.75 -9.63 -26.76
CA HIS A 5 24.07 -9.79 -25.48
C HIS A 5 23.97 -8.38 -24.89
N HIS A 6 22.78 -7.77 -24.97
CA HIS A 6 22.47 -6.63 -24.13
C HIS A 6 22.59 -7.11 -22.67
N PRO A 7 23.53 -6.57 -21.87
CA PRO A 7 23.53 -6.87 -20.47
C PRO A 7 22.27 -6.19 -19.92
N LEU A 8 21.28 -6.97 -19.48
CA LEU A 8 20.30 -6.48 -18.52
C LEU A 8 21.12 -5.84 -17.40
N LEU A 9 21.09 -4.52 -17.32
CA LEU A 9 21.84 -3.82 -16.30
C LEU A 9 21.24 -4.25 -14.96
N TYR A 10 22.05 -4.31 -13.91
CA TYR A 10 21.59 -4.70 -12.56
C TYR A 10 20.28 -4.00 -12.16
N CYS A 11 20.09 -2.74 -12.58
CA CYS A 11 18.86 -1.98 -12.41
C CYS A 11 17.63 -2.64 -13.05
N ASP A 12 17.74 -3.17 -14.27
CA ASP A 12 16.65 -3.84 -14.99
C ASP A 12 16.21 -5.11 -14.26
N LEU A 13 17.19 -5.86 -13.71
CA LEU A 13 16.90 -7.04 -12.90
C LEU A 13 16.17 -6.66 -11.60
N VAL A 14 16.60 -5.61 -10.92
CA VAL A 14 15.94 -5.11 -9.69
C VAL A 14 14.51 -4.65 -9.99
N ILE A 15 14.29 -3.92 -11.08
CA ILE A 15 12.95 -3.51 -11.52
C ILE A 15 12.07 -4.73 -11.82
N PHE A 16 12.61 -5.69 -12.58
CA PHE A 16 11.88 -6.91 -12.93
C PHE A 16 11.47 -7.72 -11.68
N VAL A 17 12.41 -7.94 -10.75
CA VAL A 17 12.12 -8.64 -9.50
C VAL A 17 11.10 -7.88 -8.65
N GLY A 18 11.22 -6.56 -8.56
CA GLY A 18 10.26 -5.72 -7.84
C GLY A 18 8.85 -5.79 -8.45
N GLN A 19 8.74 -5.75 -9.77
CA GLN A 19 7.46 -5.91 -10.49
C GLN A 19 6.86 -7.30 -10.27
N LEU A 20 7.68 -8.34 -10.30
CA LEU A 20 7.23 -9.71 -10.03
C LEU A 20 6.72 -9.85 -8.59
N GLN A 21 7.48 -9.35 -7.60
CA GLN A 21 7.08 -9.36 -6.20
C GLN A 21 5.76 -8.60 -5.99
N CYS A 22 5.62 -7.41 -6.57
CA CYS A 22 4.40 -6.61 -6.53
C CYS A 22 3.20 -7.37 -7.15
N THR A 23 3.41 -8.00 -8.30
CA THR A 23 2.36 -8.79 -8.97
C THR A 23 1.90 -9.97 -8.11
N LEU A 24 2.84 -10.74 -7.55
CA LEU A 24 2.52 -11.86 -6.68
C LEU A 24 1.77 -11.41 -5.42
N LEU A 25 2.22 -10.33 -4.79
CA LEU A 25 1.55 -9.74 -3.63
C LEU A 25 0.12 -9.29 -3.97
N ASN A 26 -0.10 -8.68 -5.14
CA ASN A 26 -1.43 -8.29 -5.60
C ASN A 26 -2.34 -9.51 -5.82
N VAL A 27 -1.84 -10.58 -6.44
CA VAL A 27 -2.61 -11.82 -6.61
C VAL A 27 -3.00 -12.41 -5.25
N HIS A 28 -2.07 -12.48 -4.30
CA HIS A 28 -2.35 -12.94 -2.95
C HIS A 28 -3.40 -12.07 -2.25
N ALA A 29 -3.28 -10.74 -2.34
CA ALA A 29 -4.25 -9.81 -1.76
C ALA A 29 -5.66 -10.00 -2.34
N ILE A 30 -5.77 -10.22 -3.66
CA ILE A 30 -7.06 -10.49 -4.32
C ILE A 30 -7.65 -11.82 -3.84
N LEU A 31 -6.82 -12.86 -3.71
CA LEU A 31 -7.28 -14.16 -3.22
C LEU A 31 -7.77 -14.08 -1.77
N ASP A 32 -7.04 -13.39 -0.90
CA ASP A 32 -7.45 -13.13 0.49
C ASP A 32 -8.73 -12.30 0.53
N PHE A 33 -8.85 -11.31 -0.37
CA PHE A 33 -10.06 -10.51 -0.47
C PHE A 33 -11.27 -11.38 -0.83
N ILE A 34 -11.18 -12.21 -1.88
CA ILE A 34 -12.32 -13.01 -2.34
C ILE A 34 -12.68 -14.09 -1.32
N LYS A 35 -11.68 -14.78 -0.75
CA LYS A 35 -11.90 -15.95 0.11
C LYS A 35 -12.26 -15.58 1.54
N ILE A 36 -11.72 -14.48 2.06
CA ILE A 36 -11.81 -14.13 3.49
C ILE A 36 -12.56 -12.83 3.67
N LEU A 37 -12.09 -11.73 3.05
CA LEU A 37 -12.65 -10.41 3.33
C LEU A 37 -14.07 -10.22 2.79
N HIS A 38 -14.33 -10.64 1.56
CA HIS A 38 -15.61 -10.41 0.90
C HIS A 38 -16.78 -11.07 1.66
N PRO A 39 -16.70 -12.33 2.11
CA PRO A 39 -17.72 -12.92 3.00
C PRO A 39 -17.92 -12.14 4.30
N LEU A 40 -16.83 -11.68 4.92
CA LEU A 40 -16.88 -10.89 6.16
C LEU A 40 -17.47 -9.50 5.95
N LEU A 41 -17.26 -8.90 4.78
CA LEU A 41 -17.85 -7.61 4.44
C LEU A 41 -19.34 -7.71 4.13
N LEU A 42 -19.79 -8.83 3.54
CA LEU A 42 -21.22 -9.10 3.31
C LEU A 42 -21.98 -9.37 4.61
N ASN A 43 -21.34 -10.04 5.56
CA ASN A 43 -21.90 -10.34 6.89
C ASN A 43 -20.95 -9.80 7.97
N PRO A 44 -20.96 -8.47 8.20
CA PRO A 44 -20.01 -7.83 9.10
C PRO A 44 -20.16 -8.35 10.53
N PRO A 45 -19.05 -8.55 11.25
CA PRO A 45 -19.09 -8.95 12.64
C PRO A 45 -19.72 -7.86 13.51
N SER A 46 -20.38 -8.27 14.58
CA SER A 46 -21.03 -7.35 15.53
C SER A 46 -20.02 -6.51 16.33
N CYS A 47 -18.77 -6.96 16.43
CA CYS A 47 -17.67 -6.24 17.05
C CYS A 47 -16.41 -6.29 16.16
N PRO A 48 -15.48 -5.33 16.32
CA PRO A 48 -14.24 -5.34 15.56
C PRO A 48 -13.40 -6.59 15.85
N MET A 49 -12.94 -7.25 14.80
CA MET A 49 -12.00 -8.37 14.91
C MET A 49 -10.60 -7.89 15.27
N CYS A 50 -9.79 -8.77 15.87
CA CYS A 50 -8.38 -8.50 16.09
C CYS A 50 -7.66 -8.20 14.76
N ILE A 51 -6.83 -7.16 14.75
CA ILE A 51 -6.09 -6.77 13.55
C ILE A 51 -5.13 -7.90 13.16
N ASN A 52 -5.24 -8.38 11.92
CA ASN A 52 -4.31 -9.35 11.36
C ASN A 52 -3.05 -8.64 10.86
N LEU A 53 -1.97 -8.75 11.63
CA LEU A 53 -0.68 -8.11 11.31
C LEU A 53 0.08 -8.80 10.15
N ILE A 54 -0.35 -9.97 9.70
CA ILE A 54 0.23 -10.67 8.56
C ILE A 54 -0.24 -10.05 7.24
N TRP A 55 -1.44 -9.47 7.23
CA TRP A 55 -2.01 -8.87 6.03
C TRP A 55 -1.32 -7.58 5.62
N MET A 56 -1.24 -7.37 4.31
CA MET A 56 -0.83 -6.08 3.78
C MET A 56 -1.77 -4.98 4.25
N ARG A 57 -1.15 -3.86 4.64
CA ARG A 57 -1.86 -2.68 5.09
C ARG A 57 -2.58 -2.02 3.92
N CYS A 58 -3.81 -1.57 4.15
CA CYS A 58 -4.61 -0.87 3.15
C CYS A 58 -4.55 0.65 3.39
N PHE A 59 -4.63 1.44 2.34
CA PHE A 59 -4.82 2.89 2.41
C PHE A 59 -6.14 3.26 1.73
N THR A 60 -6.95 4.08 2.38
CA THR A 60 -8.19 4.60 1.79
C THR A 60 -8.43 6.05 2.21
N LYS A 61 -9.14 6.79 1.38
CA LYS A 61 -9.67 8.13 1.70
C LYS A 61 -11.12 8.09 2.16
N ASP A 62 -11.77 6.93 2.02
CA ASP A 62 -13.18 6.73 2.34
C ASP A 62 -13.31 6.18 3.76
N THR A 63 -13.96 6.96 4.62
CA THR A 63 -14.16 6.63 6.04
C THR A 63 -15.04 5.40 6.25
N GLN A 64 -16.03 5.16 5.38
CA GLN A 64 -16.89 3.96 5.47
C GLN A 64 -16.10 2.72 5.08
N VAL A 65 -15.34 2.78 3.99
CA VAL A 65 -14.44 1.68 3.60
C VAL A 65 -13.43 1.40 4.70
N CYS A 66 -12.82 2.44 5.28
CA CYS A 66 -11.89 2.28 6.40
C CYS A 66 -12.54 1.59 7.60
N LYS A 67 -13.75 2.01 7.98
CA LYS A 67 -14.47 1.43 9.10
C LYS A 67 -14.80 -0.04 8.84
N SER A 68 -15.32 -0.38 7.65
CA SER A 68 -15.65 -1.75 7.29
C SER A 68 -14.42 -2.66 7.31
N LEU A 69 -13.29 -2.21 6.75
CA LEU A 69 -12.02 -2.94 6.77
C LEU A 69 -11.48 -3.12 8.19
N TYR A 70 -11.53 -2.08 9.03
CA TYR A 70 -11.14 -2.17 10.43
C TYR A 70 -11.97 -3.20 11.20
N PHE A 71 -13.30 -3.23 10.99
CA PHE A 71 -14.19 -4.17 11.65
C PHE A 71 -13.88 -5.64 11.33
N VAL A 72 -13.39 -5.92 10.13
CA VAL A 72 -12.98 -7.27 9.70
C VAL A 72 -11.50 -7.57 9.98
N GLY A 73 -10.83 -6.72 10.78
CA GLY A 73 -9.44 -6.95 11.23
C GLY A 73 -8.38 -6.61 10.19
N VAL A 74 -8.72 -5.92 9.10
CA VAL A 74 -7.72 -5.45 8.13
C VAL A 74 -6.99 -4.23 8.70
N PRO A 75 -5.65 -4.24 8.73
CA PRO A 75 -4.91 -3.04 9.09
C PRO A 75 -5.07 -1.99 7.99
N VAL A 76 -5.77 -0.89 8.29
CA VAL A 76 -6.13 0.14 7.31
C VAL A 76 -5.73 1.53 7.81
N TRP A 77 -5.26 2.36 6.87
CA TRP A 77 -4.87 3.75 7.07
C TRP A 77 -5.84 4.65 6.32
N LEU A 78 -6.58 5.45 7.07
CA LEU A 78 -7.39 6.52 6.51
C LEU A 78 -6.49 7.73 6.27
N TYR A 79 -6.37 8.16 5.01
CA TYR A 79 -5.64 9.37 4.67
C TYR A 79 -6.59 10.46 4.20
N HIS A 80 -6.44 11.65 4.79
CA HIS A 80 -7.17 12.86 4.41
C HIS A 80 -6.16 13.99 4.20
N ARG A 81 -6.54 14.98 3.38
CA ARG A 81 -5.87 16.27 3.48
C ARG A 81 -6.30 16.91 4.79
N GLU A 82 -5.40 17.66 5.40
CA GLU A 82 -5.64 18.33 6.68
C GLU A 82 -6.95 19.12 6.71
N ALA A 83 -7.25 19.86 5.63
CA ALA A 83 -8.49 20.63 5.48
C ALA A 83 -9.79 19.80 5.49
N PHE A 84 -9.70 18.48 5.34
CA PHE A 84 -10.85 17.56 5.33
C PHE A 84 -10.93 16.68 6.57
N ILE A 85 -10.07 16.87 7.57
CA ILE A 85 -10.20 16.18 8.85
C ILE A 85 -11.37 16.83 9.61
N PRO A 86 -12.43 16.07 9.95
CA PRO A 86 -13.54 16.64 10.69
C PRO A 86 -13.08 17.17 12.05
N PRO A 87 -13.57 18.32 12.51
CA PRO A 87 -13.22 18.86 13.83
C PRO A 87 -13.68 17.94 14.98
N THR A 88 -14.57 16.99 14.69
CA THR A 88 -15.05 15.96 15.62
C THR A 88 -14.17 14.73 15.69
N MET A 89 -13.12 14.61 14.86
CA MET A 89 -12.21 13.46 14.88
C MET A 89 -11.19 13.61 16.01
N ASN A 90 -11.20 12.66 16.95
CA ASN A 90 -10.24 12.65 18.05
C ASN A 90 -8.84 12.28 17.52
N ILE A 91 -7.89 13.20 17.68
CA ILE A 91 -6.47 12.95 17.38
C ILE A 91 -5.81 12.44 18.65
N VAL A 92 -5.49 11.14 18.69
CA VAL A 92 -4.83 10.50 19.84
C VAL A 92 -3.34 10.85 19.87
N GLN A 93 -2.69 10.85 18.71
CA GLN A 93 -1.27 11.13 18.58
C GLN A 93 -1.00 11.79 17.23
N LEU A 94 -0.31 12.93 17.27
CA LEU A 94 0.27 13.53 16.08
C LEU A 94 1.66 12.91 15.86
N VAL A 95 1.87 12.30 14.70
CA VAL A 95 3.18 11.78 14.31
C VAL A 95 3.84 12.80 13.39
N GLN A 96 4.93 13.42 13.84
CA GLN A 96 5.79 14.17 12.93
C GLN A 96 6.45 13.18 11.97
N LEU A 97 6.14 13.32 10.68
CA LEU A 97 6.86 12.60 9.64
C LEU A 97 8.30 13.12 9.62
N THR A 98 9.21 12.36 10.22
CA THR A 98 10.64 12.56 10.01
C THR A 98 10.95 12.05 8.60
N TYR A 99 11.20 12.97 7.67
CA TYR A 99 11.81 12.59 6.39
C TYR A 99 13.14 11.93 6.71
N THR A 100 13.23 10.62 6.47
CA THR A 100 14.50 9.94 6.55
C THR A 100 15.30 10.30 5.31
N ASP A 101 16.39 11.04 5.50
CA ASP A 101 17.36 11.41 4.46
C ASP A 101 17.97 10.18 3.76
N HIS A 102 17.71 8.99 4.30
CA HIS A 102 18.21 7.69 3.85
C HIS A 102 17.19 6.87 3.05
N ILE A 103 15.96 7.34 2.84
CA ILE A 103 15.07 6.70 1.86
C ILE A 103 15.60 7.08 0.48
N VAL A 104 16.25 6.12 -0.17
CA VAL A 104 16.64 6.20 -1.57
C VAL A 104 15.36 6.43 -2.39
N LYS A 105 15.10 7.69 -2.75
CA LYS A 105 14.10 8.02 -3.76
C LYS A 105 14.67 7.49 -5.06
N ALA A 106 14.11 6.41 -5.59
CA ALA A 106 14.46 6.00 -6.93
C ALA A 106 14.12 7.19 -7.86
N MET A 107 15.12 7.67 -8.57
CA MET A 107 14.93 8.72 -9.57
C MET A 107 14.42 8.02 -10.83
N TYR A 108 13.31 8.47 -11.40
CA TYR A 108 12.90 8.07 -12.74
C TYR A 108 13.14 9.24 -13.70
N THR A 109 13.55 8.95 -14.93
CA THR A 109 13.86 9.97 -15.92
C THR A 109 12.65 10.19 -16.82
N GLU A 110 12.11 11.40 -16.83
CA GLU A 110 11.03 11.81 -17.75
C GLU A 110 11.54 12.96 -18.61
N ASN A 111 11.53 12.79 -19.94
CA ASN A 111 12.07 13.76 -20.90
C ASN A 111 13.54 14.17 -20.62
N GLY A 112 14.35 13.23 -20.16
CA GLY A 112 15.76 13.48 -19.83
C GLY A 112 15.98 14.22 -18.50
N VAL A 113 14.92 14.48 -17.73
CA VAL A 113 15.00 15.09 -16.40
C VAL A 113 14.79 14.00 -15.35
N ALA A 114 15.76 13.83 -14.46
CA ALA A 114 15.63 12.95 -13.30
C ALA A 114 14.62 13.55 -12.30
N LYS A 115 13.58 12.78 -11.97
CA LYS A 115 12.55 13.14 -11.00
C LYS A 115 12.52 12.10 -9.89
N PRO A 116 12.37 12.49 -8.62
CA PRO A 116 12.02 11.53 -7.59
C PRO A 116 10.63 10.95 -7.91
N PHE A 117 10.42 9.66 -7.63
CA PHE A 117 9.06 9.11 -7.51
C PHE A 117 8.20 9.94 -6.54
#